data_AF-A0A9E4LE25-F1
#
_entry.id   AF-A0A9E4LE25-F1
#
_cell.length_a   1.000
_cell.length_b   1.000
_cell.length_c   1.000
_cell.angle_alpha   90.00
_cell.angle_beta   90.00
_cell.angle_gamma   90.00
#
_symmetry.space_group_name_H-M   'P 1'
#
loop_
_entity.id
_entity.type
_entity.pdbx_description
1 polymer ?
#
loop_
_entity_poly.entity_id
_entity_poly.type
_entity_poly.pdbx_seq_one_letter_code
_entity_poly.pdbx_strand_id
1 'polypeptide(L)'
;AYLLESFAGIHYVHAPELAPDEGLFNDYKKKGLPWAEYEPRFLALMEAREIEKKVDPALLVNTCLLCAEKTPHHCHRRLVLEYLQDKWRMELDVVHL
;
A
#
# COMPACT_ATOMS: atom_id res chain seq x y z
N ALA A 1 -6.69 -15.34 6.75
CA ALA A 1 -5.48 -15.53 7.57
C ALA A 1 -5.89 -16.15 8.90
N TYR A 2 -5.55 -17.42 9.17
CA TYR A 2 -6.16 -18.19 10.26
C TYR A 2 -5.88 -17.60 11.67
N LEU A 3 -4.67 -17.11 11.93
CA LEU A 3 -4.28 -16.61 13.26
C LEU A 3 -4.97 -15.28 13.65
N LEU A 4 -5.03 -14.31 12.73
CA LEU A 4 -5.61 -12.99 12.99
C LEU A 4 -7.11 -13.09 13.30
N GLU A 5 -7.82 -13.89 12.51
CA GLU A 5 -9.24 -14.10 12.67
C GLU A 5 -9.54 -14.96 13.92
N SER A 6 -8.83 -16.08 14.09
CA SER A 6 -9.13 -17.03 15.18
C SER A 6 -8.76 -16.53 16.58
N PHE A 7 -7.75 -15.68 16.71
CA PHE A 7 -7.26 -15.22 18.03
C PHE A 7 -7.60 -13.77 18.36
N ALA A 8 -7.72 -12.90 17.34
CA ALA A 8 -7.92 -11.47 17.56
C ALA A 8 -9.23 -10.95 16.95
N GLY A 9 -9.99 -11.77 16.22
CA GLY A 9 -11.20 -11.34 15.52
C GLY A 9 -10.91 -10.31 14.41
N ILE A 10 -9.67 -10.25 13.93
CA ILE A 10 -9.25 -9.27 12.91
C ILE A 10 -9.45 -9.89 11.53
N HIS A 11 -10.32 -9.27 10.75
CA HIS A 11 -10.54 -9.64 9.35
C HIS A 11 -9.30 -9.30 8.51
N TYR A 12 -8.90 -10.21 7.61
CA TYR A 12 -7.75 -10.03 6.73
C TYR A 12 -8.19 -9.96 5.27
N VAL A 13 -7.88 -8.85 4.62
CA VAL A 13 -8.08 -8.65 3.18
C VAL A 13 -6.74 -8.75 2.47
N HIS A 14 -6.64 -9.63 1.47
CA HIS A 14 -5.49 -9.68 0.59
C HIS A 14 -5.73 -8.78 -0.64
N ALA A 15 -4.98 -7.69 -0.76
CA ALA A 15 -5.12 -6.68 -1.81
C ALA A 15 -3.84 -6.56 -2.68
N PRO A 16 -3.51 -7.58 -3.50
CA PRO A 16 -2.30 -7.59 -4.34
C PRO A 16 -2.25 -6.46 -5.38
N GLU A 17 -3.40 -5.89 -5.73
CA GLU A 17 -3.53 -4.71 -6.60
C GLU A 17 -2.87 -3.46 -6.01
N LEU A 18 -2.68 -3.40 -4.69
CA LEU A 18 -1.99 -2.31 -3.98
C LEU A 18 -0.48 -2.59 -3.79
N ALA A 19 -0.01 -3.74 -4.23
CA ALA A 19 1.40 -4.13 -4.13
C ALA A 19 2.16 -3.83 -5.44
N PRO A 20 3.50 -3.66 -5.38
CA PRO A 20 4.30 -3.60 -6.60
C PRO A 20 4.14 -4.90 -7.40
N ASP A 21 4.21 -4.81 -8.73
CA ASP A 21 4.34 -6.03 -9.53
C ASP A 21 5.68 -6.73 -9.29
N GLU A 22 5.78 -7.98 -9.73
CA GLU A 22 6.97 -8.80 -9.50
C GLU A 22 8.23 -8.20 -10.13
N GLY A 23 8.11 -7.51 -11.27
CA GLY A 23 9.22 -6.85 -11.94
C GLY A 23 9.76 -5.70 -11.10
N LEU A 24 8.89 -4.77 -10.72
CA LEU A 24 9.23 -3.60 -9.91
C LEU A 24 9.73 -4.01 -8.52
N PHE A 25 9.14 -5.05 -7.92
CA PHE A 25 9.62 -5.61 -6.66
C PHE A 25 11.05 -6.16 -6.78
N ASN A 26 11.33 -6.94 -7.83
CA ASN A 26 12.66 -7.50 -8.07
C ASN A 26 13.69 -6.41 -8.38
N ASP A 27 13.32 -5.40 -9.17
CA ASP A 27 14.21 -4.28 -9.48
C ASP A 27 14.60 -3.53 -8.21
N TYR A 28 13.65 -3.28 -7.31
CA TYR A 28 13.92 -2.63 -6.02
C TYR A 28 14.74 -3.50 -5.07
N LYS A 29 14.28 -4.71 -4.77
CA LYS A 29 14.90 -5.55 -3.72
C LYS A 29 16.15 -6.29 -4.17
N LYS A 30 16.29 -6.65 -5.45
CA LYS A 30 17.41 -7.46 -5.95
C LYS A 30 18.39 -6.68 -6.79
N LYS A 31 17.93 -5.74 -7.61
CA LYS A 31 18.80 -4.97 -8.51
C LYS A 31 19.22 -3.61 -7.93
N GLY A 32 18.71 -3.25 -6.75
CA GLY A 32 19.09 -2.03 -6.06
C GLY A 32 18.57 -0.76 -6.73
N LEU A 33 17.38 -0.82 -7.36
CA LEU A 33 16.72 0.36 -7.93
C LEU A 33 16.61 1.46 -6.84
N PRO A 34 17.12 2.68 -7.08
CA PRO A 34 17.00 3.76 -6.11
C PRO A 34 15.54 4.08 -5.80
N TRP A 35 15.24 4.46 -4.56
CA TRP A 35 13.87 4.81 -4.16
C TRP A 35 13.28 5.94 -5.02
N ALA A 36 14.10 6.95 -5.37
CA ALA A 36 13.71 8.06 -6.23
C ALA A 36 13.25 7.62 -7.64
N GLU A 37 13.69 6.45 -8.12
CA GLU A 37 13.22 5.86 -9.37
C GLU A 37 12.06 4.88 -9.16
N TYR A 38 12.03 4.19 -8.02
CA TYR A 38 10.96 3.27 -7.65
C TYR A 38 9.63 4.00 -7.48
N GLU A 39 9.61 5.09 -6.71
CA GLU A 39 8.41 5.83 -6.33
C GLU A 39 7.54 6.25 -7.54
N PRO A 40 8.07 6.97 -8.56
CA PRO A 40 7.25 7.36 -9.70
C PRO A 40 6.75 6.15 -10.52
N ARG A 41 7.55 5.08 -10.64
CA ARG A 41 7.12 3.85 -11.33
C ARG A 41 6.00 3.14 -10.59
N PHE A 42 6.07 3.10 -9.26
CA PHE A 42 5.04 2.52 -8.42
C PHE A 42 3.73 3.33 -8.51
N LEU A 43 3.79 4.66 -8.44
CA LEU A 43 2.62 5.51 -8.57
C LEU A 43 1.96 5.39 -9.96
N ALA A 44 2.76 5.32 -11.04
CA ALA A 44 2.24 5.07 -12.38
C ALA A 44 1.53 3.72 -12.48
N LEU A 45 2.02 2.68 -11.78
CA LEU A 45 1.34 1.39 -11.69
C LEU A 45 0.01 1.49 -10.94
N MET A 46 -0.05 2.25 -9.84
CA MET A 46 -1.30 2.46 -9.08
C MET A 46 -2.33 3.19 -9.94
N GLU A 47 -1.91 4.21 -10.69
CA GLU A 47 -2.76 4.96 -11.62
C GLU A 47 -3.24 4.09 -12.78
N ALA A 48 -2.35 3.31 -13.41
CA ALA A 48 -2.73 2.37 -14.46
C ALA A 48 -3.71 1.30 -13.99
N ARG A 49 -3.70 0.97 -12.69
CA ARG A 49 -4.65 0.06 -12.06
C ARG A 49 -5.95 0.74 -11.64
N GLU A 50 -6.03 2.06 -11.71
CA GLU A 50 -7.18 2.88 -11.28
C GLU A 50 -7.64 2.49 -9.86
N ILE A 51 -6.68 2.35 -8.92
CA ILE A 51 -6.98 1.86 -7.57
C ILE A 51 -7.98 2.77 -6.84
N GLU A 52 -8.02 4.05 -7.18
CA GLU A 52 -8.97 5.03 -6.63
C GLU A 52 -10.43 4.71 -6.96
N LYS A 53 -10.68 3.92 -8.01
CA LYS A 53 -12.03 3.45 -8.39
C LYS A 53 -12.35 2.06 -7.84
N LYS A 54 -11.32 1.31 -7.43
CA LYS A 54 -11.44 -0.11 -7.04
C LYS A 54 -11.44 -0.30 -5.52
N VAL A 55 -10.74 0.57 -4.79
CA VAL A 55 -10.75 0.56 -3.34
C VAL A 55 -11.96 1.35 -2.85
N ASP A 56 -12.78 0.74 -2.00
CA ASP A 56 -13.81 1.45 -1.26
C ASP A 56 -13.15 2.19 -0.07
N PRO A 57 -13.31 3.52 0.05
CA PRO A 57 -12.84 4.28 1.22
C PRO A 57 -13.23 3.67 2.57
N ALA A 58 -14.40 3.02 2.66
CA ALA A 58 -14.85 2.37 3.88
C ALA A 58 -13.90 1.24 4.35
N LEU A 59 -13.14 0.63 3.43
CA LEU A 59 -12.14 -0.38 3.76
C LEU A 59 -10.91 0.17 4.49
N LEU A 60 -10.69 1.49 4.49
CA LEU A 60 -9.57 2.11 5.20
C LEU A 60 -9.93 2.62 6.60
N VAL A 61 -11.22 2.56 6.97
CA VAL A 61 -11.66 2.93 8.32
C VAL A 61 -11.23 1.86 9.31
N ASN A 62 -10.55 2.26 10.39
CA ASN A 62 -10.03 1.36 11.44
C ASN A 62 -9.19 0.18 10.92
N THR A 63 -8.46 0.39 9.82
CA THR A 63 -7.69 -0.66 9.15
C THR A 63 -6.19 -0.44 9.30
N CYS A 64 -5.45 -1.54 9.45
CA CYS A 64 -4.00 -1.54 9.49
C CYS A 64 -3.43 -2.11 8.18
N LEU A 65 -2.58 -1.33 7.49
CA LEU A 65 -1.81 -1.84 6.36
C LEU A 65 -0.53 -2.52 6.85
N LEU A 66 -0.48 -3.85 6.78
CA LEU A 66 0.64 -4.66 7.29
C LEU A 66 1.94 -4.42 6.54
N CYS A 67 2.91 -3.70 7.11
CA CYS A 67 4.21 -3.45 6.49
C CYS A 67 5.33 -4.36 7.04
N ALA A 68 6.32 -4.64 6.19
CA ALA A 68 7.56 -5.36 6.58
C ALA A 68 8.78 -4.43 6.69
N GLU A 69 8.66 -3.16 6.28
CA GLU A 69 9.74 -2.19 6.37
C GLU A 69 9.87 -1.65 7.79
N LYS A 70 11.10 -1.36 8.22
CA LYS A 70 11.40 -0.85 9.57
C LYS A 70 10.89 0.58 9.79
N THR A 71 10.78 1.38 8.73
CA THR A 71 10.36 2.80 8.80
C THR A 71 9.42 3.14 7.63
N PRO A 72 8.57 4.18 7.76
CA PRO A 72 7.62 4.56 6.71
C PRO A 72 8.25 5.27 5.51
N HIS A 73 9.50 5.73 5.60
CA HIS A 73 10.14 6.56 4.57
C HIS A 73 10.18 5.89 3.20
N HIS A 74 10.56 4.60 3.17
CA HIS A 74 10.62 3.78 1.95
C HIS A 74 9.56 2.67 1.95
N CYS A 75 8.34 3.05 2.35
CA CYS A 75 7.20 2.14 2.42
C CYS A 75 6.25 2.39 1.25
N HIS A 76 5.97 1.37 0.43
CA HIS A 76 5.00 1.50 -0.66
C HIS A 76 3.56 1.72 -0.16
N ARG A 77 3.23 1.30 1.07
CA ARG A 77 1.90 1.50 1.66
C ARG A 77 1.63 2.96 1.99
N ARG A 78 2.68 3.71 2.35
CA ARG A 78 2.61 5.18 2.47
C ARG A 78 2.19 5.79 1.14
N LEU A 79 2.85 5.39 0.05
CA LEU A 79 2.54 5.89 -1.30
C LEU A 79 1.10 5.59 -1.71
N VAL A 80 0.58 4.40 -1.38
CA VAL A 80 -0.82 4.05 -1.65
C VAL A 80 -1.78 4.99 -0.92
N LEU A 81 -1.56 5.24 0.37
CA LEU A 81 -2.42 6.12 1.16
C LEU A 81 -2.36 7.57 0.67
N GLU A 82 -1.17 8.09 0.40
CA GLU A 82 -0.97 9.44 -0.15
C GLU A 82 -1.65 9.59 -1.52
N TYR A 83 -1.52 8.58 -2.39
CA TYR A 83 -2.20 8.55 -3.69
C TYR A 83 -3.73 8.60 -3.54
N LEU A 84 -4.29 7.77 -2.66
CA LEU A 84 -5.74 7.71 -2.45
C LEU A 84 -6.29 8.99 -1.81
N GLN A 85 -5.55 9.60 -0.87
CA GLN A 85 -5.91 10.90 -0.29
C GLN A 85 -6.01 11.99 -1.37
N ASP A 86 -5.03 12.07 -2.27
CA ASP A 86 -5.06 13.05 -3.36
C ASP A 86 -6.22 12.78 -4.33
N LYS A 87 -6.39 11.54 -4.79
CA LYS A 87 -7.41 11.18 -5.78
C LYS A 87 -8.84 11.31 -5.24
N TRP A 88 -9.08 10.97 -3.97
CA TRP A 88 -10.40 11.12 -3.34
C TRP A 88 -10.68 12.52 -2.80
N ARG A 89 -9.68 13.42 -2.77
CA ARG A 89 -9.80 14.75 -2.17
C ARG A 89 -10.29 14.67 -0.72
N MET A 90 -9.76 13.70 0.01
CA MET A 90 -10.14 13.39 1.38
C MET A 90 -8.88 13.23 2.22
N GLU A 91 -8.93 13.72 3.45
CA GLU A 91 -7.87 13.52 4.43
C GLU A 91 -8.07 12.18 5.15
N LEU A 92 -7.02 11.37 5.25
CA LEU A 92 -7.00 10.18 6.09
C LEU A 92 -6.14 10.47 7.31
N ASP A 93 -6.62 10.09 8.49
CA ASP A 93 -5.81 10.11 9.71
C ASP A 93 -4.94 8.85 9.76
N VAL A 94 -3.65 9.00 9.46
CA VAL A 94 -2.70 7.90 9.32
C VAL A 94 -1.68 7.94 10.45
N VAL A 95 -1.68 6.89 11.26
CA VAL A 95 -0.68 6.66 12.31
C VAL A 95 0.27 5.53 11.89
N HIS A 96 1.58 5.78 11.95
CA HIS A 96 2.60 4.76 11.79
C HIS A 96 2.91 4.13 13.16
N LEU A 97 2.55 2.84 13.32
CA LEU A 97 2.73 2.06 14.54
C LEU A 97 4.15 1.51 14.69
#